data_AF-A0A1Q3AHY7-F1
#
_entry.id   AF-A0A1Q3AHY7-F1
#
_cell.length_a   1.000
_cell.length_b   1.000
_cell.length_c   1.000
_cell.angle_alpha   90.00
_cell.angle_beta   90.00
_cell.angle_gamma   90.00
#
_symmetry.space_group_name_H-M   'P 1'
#
loop_
_entity.id
_entity.type
_entity.pdbx_description
1 polymer ?
#
loop_
_entity_poly.entity_id
_entity_poly.type
_entity_poly.pdbx_seq_one_letter_code
_entity_poly.pdbx_strand_id
1 'polypeptide(L)'
;MSSYQGDAHGNSTFFESEEQVETKIVSVYTPLIYSAILILSLVIFGSQYRKRRIAKMAELPSIFDDNDARDIHLALKEMNDEQPVHEKVLKAALLNRGAEAIRRSFKMKELEPQINILYKNGSIGEDYWQRYQNEVKLIELEFKQTIQEAEEIQPGWLQMFVVVAKEICFNQALARRYNSILKRKKVCAEEWELKLDNNGKLIE
;
A
#
# COMPACT_ATOMS: atom_id res chain seq x y z
N MET A 1 92.56 47.43 41.76
CA MET A 1 91.90 48.57 41.09
C MET A 1 91.47 48.12 39.70
N SER A 2 90.16 48.21 39.46
CA SER A 2 89.48 48.38 38.17
C SER A 2 89.51 47.29 37.09
N SER A 3 88.28 47.02 36.62
CA SER A 3 87.83 46.55 35.30
C SER A 3 87.94 45.07 34.97
N TYR A 4 86.80 44.38 35.09
CA TYR A 4 86.29 43.53 34.02
C TYR A 4 84.77 43.68 33.95
N GLN A 5 84.31 44.23 32.83
CA GLN A 5 82.92 44.32 32.40
C GLN A 5 82.49 42.92 31.95
N GLY A 6 81.44 42.37 32.54
CA GLY A 6 80.80 41.13 32.11
C GLY A 6 79.34 41.40 31.78
N ASP A 7 79.03 41.39 30.49
CA ASP A 7 77.69 41.58 29.94
C ASP A 7 76.75 40.44 30.38
N ALA A 8 75.74 40.78 31.18
CA ALA A 8 74.65 39.87 31.50
C ALA A 8 73.59 39.94 30.40
N HIS A 9 73.64 38.95 29.51
CA HIS A 9 72.59 38.66 28.56
C HIS A 9 71.28 38.26 29.27
N GLY A 10 70.17 38.87 28.82
CA GLY A 10 68.90 38.18 28.63
C GLY A 10 68.02 37.97 29.85
N ASN A 11 67.08 38.88 30.05
CA ASN A 11 65.64 38.55 30.12
C ASN A 11 64.83 39.84 30.04
N SER A 12 64.74 40.38 28.82
CA SER A 12 63.68 41.33 28.48
C SER A 12 62.37 40.56 28.43
N THR A 13 61.47 40.88 29.35
CA THR A 13 60.06 40.52 29.31
C THR A 13 59.53 40.82 27.92
N PHE A 14 59.25 39.76 27.17
CA PHE A 14 58.58 39.77 25.90
C PHE A 14 57.18 40.35 26.15
N PHE A 15 57.00 41.64 25.87
CA PHE A 15 55.68 42.20 25.62
C PHE A 15 55.16 41.47 24.37
N GLU A 16 54.38 40.41 24.57
CA GLU A 16 53.39 40.00 23.59
C GLU A 16 52.55 41.24 23.33
N SER A 17 52.69 41.82 22.14
CA SER A 17 51.65 42.64 21.56
C SER A 17 50.39 41.78 21.53
N GLU A 18 49.53 41.95 22.54
CA GLU A 18 48.18 41.42 22.53
C GLU A 18 47.53 41.89 21.22
N GLU A 19 47.47 41.00 20.23
CA GLU A 19 46.57 41.16 19.11
C GLU A 19 45.18 41.28 19.72
N GLN A 20 44.65 42.50 19.77
CA GLN A 20 43.26 42.72 20.12
C GLN A 20 42.43 41.99 19.07
N VAL A 21 42.04 40.75 19.38
CA VAL A 21 41.03 40.03 18.63
C VAL A 21 39.75 40.84 18.81
N GLU A 22 39.45 41.65 17.81
CA GLU A 22 38.24 42.45 17.73
C GLU A 22 37.06 41.47 17.80
N THR A 23 36.52 41.27 19.01
CA THR A 23 35.40 40.39 19.24
C THR A 23 34.18 41.07 18.65
N LYS A 24 33.92 40.75 17.38
CA LYS A 24 32.67 41.15 16.73
C LYS A 24 31.54 40.63 17.62
N ILE A 25 30.77 41.54 18.20
CA ILE A 25 29.53 41.20 18.91
C ILE A 25 28.58 40.52 17.93
N VAL A 26 28.65 39.19 17.88
CA VAL A 26 27.73 38.39 17.08
C VAL A 26 26.38 38.54 17.74
N SER A 27 25.49 39.27 17.07
CA SER A 27 24.14 39.49 17.54
C SER A 27 23.44 38.14 17.76
N VAL A 28 22.70 37.99 18.87
CA VAL A 28 21.93 36.78 19.24
C VAL A 28 20.99 36.32 18.13
N TYR A 29 20.59 37.23 17.23
CA TYR A 29 19.79 36.90 16.05
C TYR A 29 20.52 36.00 15.04
N THR A 30 21.85 36.06 14.95
CA THR A 30 22.64 35.30 13.97
C THR A 30 22.49 33.77 14.14
N PRO A 31 22.72 33.17 15.33
CA PRO A 31 22.50 31.73 15.53
C PRO A 31 21.02 31.32 15.41
N LEU A 32 20.08 32.21 15.78
CA LEU A 32 18.65 31.96 15.62
C LEU A 32 18.23 31.90 14.15
N ILE A 33 18.70 32.83 13.33
CA ILE A 33 18.43 32.85 11.88
C ILE A 33 19.05 31.63 11.20
N TYR A 34 20.29 31.26 11.55
CA TYR A 34 20.93 30.05 11.03
C TYR A 34 20.12 28.79 11.33
N SER A 35 19.66 28.66 12.58
CA SER A 35 18.82 27.52 13.00
C SER A 35 17.48 27.52 12.27
N ALA A 36 16.86 28.69 12.09
CA ALA A 36 15.60 28.81 11.36
C ALA A 36 15.74 28.40 9.88
N ILE A 37 16.81 28.82 9.20
CA ILE A 37 17.09 28.43 7.81
C ILE A 37 17.35 26.92 7.70
N LEU A 38 18.09 26.32 8.65
CA LEU A 38 18.29 24.87 8.69
C LEU A 38 16.97 24.12 8.87
N ILE A 39 16.14 24.52 9.83
CA ILE A 39 14.84 23.88 10.06
C ILE A 39 13.95 24.02 8.83
N LEU A 40 13.89 25.23 8.24
CA LEU A 40 13.06 25.48 7.07
C LEU A 40 13.51 24.64 5.87
N SER A 41 14.82 24.58 5.59
CA SER A 41 15.36 23.77 4.50
C SER A 41 15.13 22.27 4.72
N LEU A 42 15.27 21.79 5.96
CA LEU A 42 14.98 20.39 6.32
C LEU A 42 13.50 20.05 6.13
N VAL A 43 12.58 20.94 6.54
CA VAL A 43 11.13 20.75 6.38
C VAL A 43 10.74 20.73 4.91
N ILE A 44 11.28 21.65 4.09
CA ILE A 44 11.02 21.69 2.65
C ILE A 44 11.54 20.42 1.98
N PHE A 45 12.78 20.02 2.26
CA PHE A 45 13.38 18.80 1.71
C PHE A 45 12.61 17.55 2.14
N GLY A 46 12.31 17.41 3.43
CA GLY A 46 11.57 16.28 3.97
C GLY A 46 10.17 16.16 3.38
N SER A 47 9.45 17.29 3.22
CA SER A 47 8.14 17.34 2.59
C SER A 47 8.22 16.90 1.12
N GLN A 48 9.15 17.46 0.34
CA GLN A 48 9.32 17.13 -1.07
C GLN A 48 9.74 15.68 -1.28
N TYR A 49 10.67 15.17 -0.46
CA TYR A 49 11.09 13.77 -0.49
C TYR A 49 9.92 12.83 -0.17
N ARG A 50 9.12 13.13 0.85
CA ARG A 50 7.93 12.35 1.20
C ARG A 50 6.90 12.36 0.07
N LYS A 51 6.64 13.52 -0.54
CA LYS A 51 5.73 13.63 -1.70
C LYS A 51 6.19 12.76 -2.86
N ARG A 52 7.48 12.81 -3.21
CA ARG A 52 8.07 11.96 -4.27
C ARG A 52 7.96 10.47 -3.94
N ARG A 53 8.21 10.07 -2.69
CA ARG A 53 8.05 8.69 -2.26
C ARG A 53 6.60 8.22 -2.34
N ILE A 54 5.65 9.06 -1.96
CA ILE A 54 4.21 8.74 -2.05
C ILE A 54 3.79 8.62 -3.52
N ALA A 55 4.24 9.52 -4.40
CA ALA A 55 3.95 9.43 -5.83
C ALA A 55 4.48 8.12 -6.42
N LYS A 56 5.73 7.74 -6.11
CA LYS A 56 6.29 6.44 -6.50
C LYS A 56 5.47 5.27 -5.97
N MET A 57 5.02 5.33 -4.72
CA MET A 57 4.16 4.30 -4.11
C MET A 57 2.76 4.23 -4.75
N ALA A 58 2.25 5.33 -5.28
CA ALA A 58 0.96 5.41 -5.96
C ALA A 58 1.02 4.94 -7.43
N GLU A 59 2.19 5.01 -8.06
CA GLU A 59 2.42 4.54 -9.44
C GLU A 59 2.57 3.01 -9.54
N LEU A 60 2.71 2.28 -8.42
CA LEU A 60 2.79 0.82 -8.50
C LEU A 60 1.45 0.26 -9.00
N PRO A 61 1.48 -0.66 -9.99
CA PRO A 61 0.25 -1.24 -10.53
C PRO A 61 -0.49 -2.06 -9.44
N SER A 62 -1.79 -2.34 -9.62
CA SER A 62 -2.53 -3.18 -8.66
C SER A 62 -2.23 -4.67 -8.83
N ILE A 63 -2.11 -5.44 -7.75
CA ILE A 63 -1.85 -6.91 -7.85
C ILE A 63 -3.05 -7.64 -8.45
N PHE A 64 -4.25 -7.14 -8.22
CA PHE A 64 -5.47 -7.71 -8.78
C PHE A 64 -5.82 -7.03 -10.10
N ASP A 65 -6.51 -7.78 -10.94
CA ASP A 65 -7.20 -7.21 -12.10
C ASP A 65 -8.36 -6.31 -11.65
N ASP A 66 -8.91 -5.57 -12.61
CA ASP A 66 -10.01 -4.64 -12.41
C ASP A 66 -11.19 -5.29 -11.66
N ASN A 67 -11.90 -4.49 -10.87
CA ASN A 67 -12.96 -4.97 -10.00
C ASN A 67 -14.34 -4.76 -10.64
N ASP A 68 -14.72 -5.66 -11.55
CA ASP A 68 -16.02 -5.63 -12.23
C ASP A 68 -17.20 -5.50 -11.25
N ALA A 69 -17.15 -6.18 -10.10
CA ALA A 69 -18.25 -6.15 -9.13
C ALA A 69 -18.40 -4.77 -8.47
N ARG A 70 -17.28 -4.07 -8.24
CA ARG A 70 -17.29 -2.69 -7.75
C ARG A 70 -17.78 -1.75 -8.85
N ASP A 71 -17.25 -1.89 -10.05
CA ASP A 71 -17.50 -0.95 -11.13
C ASP A 71 -18.97 -1.04 -11.61
N ILE A 72 -19.55 -2.25 -11.64
CA ILE A 72 -20.99 -2.45 -11.86
C ILE A 72 -21.82 -1.78 -10.76
N HIS A 73 -21.44 -1.92 -9.49
CA HIS A 73 -22.15 -1.29 -8.37
C HIS A 73 -22.10 0.24 -8.47
N LEU A 74 -20.93 0.81 -8.77
CA LEU A 74 -20.77 2.25 -8.95
C LEU A 74 -21.57 2.76 -10.15
N ALA A 75 -21.52 2.07 -11.28
CA ALA A 75 -22.32 2.40 -12.46
C ALA A 75 -23.83 2.35 -12.17
N LEU A 76 -24.29 1.37 -11.39
CA LEU A 76 -25.69 1.29 -10.96
C LEU A 76 -26.06 2.42 -10.00
N LYS A 77 -25.11 2.89 -9.17
CA LYS A 77 -25.31 4.02 -8.27
C LYS A 77 -25.41 5.34 -9.04
N GLU A 78 -24.52 5.56 -10.01
CA GLU A 78 -24.57 6.70 -10.93
C GLU A 78 -25.87 6.70 -11.74
N MET A 79 -26.27 5.54 -12.26
CA MET A 79 -27.53 5.40 -12.99
C MET A 79 -28.74 5.69 -12.10
N ASN A 80 -28.70 5.34 -10.81
CA ASN A 80 -29.78 5.60 -9.87
C ASN A 80 -30.04 7.11 -9.65
N ASP A 81 -29.03 7.96 -9.85
CA ASP A 81 -29.17 9.41 -9.76
C ASP A 81 -29.94 9.99 -10.98
N GLU A 82 -29.84 9.35 -12.15
CA GLU A 82 -30.53 9.76 -13.38
C GLU A 82 -31.90 9.09 -13.54
N GLN A 83 -31.99 7.79 -13.25
CA GLN A 83 -33.16 6.94 -13.41
C GLN A 83 -33.30 6.03 -12.19
N PRO A 84 -34.49 5.98 -11.53
CA PRO A 84 -34.64 5.20 -10.31
C PRO A 84 -34.43 3.71 -10.57
N VAL A 85 -33.32 3.17 -10.07
CA VAL A 85 -33.02 1.73 -10.11
C VAL A 85 -33.74 1.06 -8.95
N HIS A 86 -34.27 -0.14 -9.19
CA HIS A 86 -34.96 -0.87 -8.14
C HIS A 86 -34.02 -1.24 -6.99
N GLU A 87 -34.41 -0.94 -5.75
CA GLU A 87 -33.60 -1.10 -4.54
C GLU A 87 -32.98 -2.50 -4.39
N LYS A 88 -33.72 -3.56 -4.74
CA LYS A 88 -33.19 -4.94 -4.69
C LYS A 88 -31.99 -5.17 -5.62
N VAL A 89 -31.93 -4.47 -6.75
CA VAL A 89 -30.80 -4.57 -7.69
C VAL A 89 -29.56 -3.93 -7.07
N LEU A 90 -29.70 -2.75 -6.45
CA LEU A 90 -28.60 -2.09 -5.73
C LEU A 90 -28.10 -2.93 -4.56
N LYS A 91 -29.01 -3.52 -3.76
CA LYS A 91 -28.63 -4.42 -2.66
C LYS A 91 -27.91 -5.68 -3.16
N ALA A 92 -28.36 -6.26 -4.28
CA ALA A 92 -27.70 -7.42 -4.88
C ALA A 92 -26.31 -7.09 -5.45
N ALA A 93 -26.16 -5.93 -6.08
CA ALA A 93 -24.87 -5.45 -6.56
C ALA A 93 -23.88 -5.22 -5.42
N LEU A 94 -24.33 -4.59 -4.32
CA LEU A 94 -23.51 -4.40 -3.13
C LEU A 94 -23.09 -5.73 -2.49
N LEU A 95 -23.99 -6.71 -2.41
CA LEU A 95 -23.66 -8.06 -1.93
C LEU A 95 -22.59 -8.73 -2.80
N ASN A 96 -22.67 -8.58 -4.13
CA ASN A 96 -21.66 -9.12 -5.04
C ASN A 96 -20.30 -8.42 -4.86
N ARG A 97 -20.29 -7.09 -4.73
CA ARG A 97 -19.08 -6.31 -4.41
C ARG A 97 -18.47 -6.73 -3.06
N GLY A 98 -19.30 -6.90 -2.02
CA GLY A 98 -18.87 -7.36 -0.71
C GLY A 98 -18.29 -8.79 -0.75
N ALA A 99 -18.91 -9.69 -1.51
CA ALA A 99 -18.42 -11.06 -1.69
C ALA A 99 -17.04 -11.08 -2.39
N GLU A 100 -16.84 -10.24 -3.41
CA GLU A 100 -15.55 -10.11 -4.09
C GLU A 100 -14.47 -9.47 -3.19
N ALA A 101 -14.81 -8.47 -2.38
CA ALA A 101 -13.91 -7.89 -1.38
C ALA A 101 -13.46 -8.93 -0.33
N ILE A 102 -14.39 -9.75 0.17
CA ILE A 102 -14.10 -10.86 1.09
C ILE A 102 -13.20 -11.90 0.41
N ARG A 103 -13.48 -12.26 -0.85
CA ARG A 103 -12.66 -13.20 -1.63
C ARG A 103 -11.22 -12.70 -1.75
N ARG A 104 -11.01 -11.44 -2.13
CA ARG A 104 -9.69 -10.82 -2.25
C ARG A 104 -8.98 -10.76 -0.90
N SER A 105 -9.69 -10.43 0.18
CA SER A 105 -9.15 -10.41 1.55
C SER A 105 -8.66 -11.79 2.01
N PHE A 106 -9.48 -12.83 1.82
CA PHE A 106 -9.06 -14.21 2.12
C PHE A 106 -7.84 -14.62 1.30
N LYS A 107 -7.81 -14.27 0.01
CA LYS A 107 -6.69 -14.63 -0.85
C LYS A 107 -5.39 -13.97 -0.40
N MET A 108 -5.44 -12.70 -0.02
CA MET A 108 -4.27 -11.99 0.50
C MET A 108 -3.79 -12.58 1.83
N LYS A 109 -4.70 -12.85 2.78
CA LYS A 109 -4.34 -13.51 4.05
C LYS A 109 -3.74 -14.90 3.87
N GLU A 110 -4.26 -15.67 2.92
CA GLU A 110 -3.72 -17.00 2.59
C GLU A 110 -2.30 -16.92 2.01
N LEU A 111 -2.01 -15.88 1.23
CA LEU A 111 -0.72 -15.66 0.54
C LEU A 111 0.35 -14.97 1.41
N GLU A 112 -0.05 -14.34 2.51
CA GLU A 112 0.83 -13.59 3.40
C GLU A 112 2.10 -14.36 3.84
N PRO A 113 2.01 -15.59 4.38
CA PRO A 113 3.21 -16.30 4.82
C PRO A 113 4.15 -16.64 3.66
N GLN A 114 3.63 -16.98 2.48
CA GLN A 114 4.42 -17.34 1.30
C GLN A 114 5.16 -16.11 0.75
N ILE A 115 4.50 -14.96 0.65
CA ILE A 115 5.13 -13.71 0.22
C ILE A 115 6.23 -13.29 1.20
N ASN A 116 5.98 -13.40 2.51
CA ASN A 116 6.97 -13.06 3.52
C ASN A 116 8.21 -13.96 3.49
N ILE A 117 8.04 -15.26 3.21
CA ILE A 117 9.17 -16.18 3.02
C ILE A 117 9.96 -15.81 1.76
N LEU A 118 9.27 -15.58 0.64
CA LEU A 118 9.93 -15.22 -0.63
C LEU A 118 10.68 -13.89 -0.56
N TYR A 119 10.16 -12.92 0.19
CA TYR A 119 10.82 -11.64 0.46
C TYR A 119 12.08 -11.82 1.32
N LYS A 120 12.00 -12.59 2.42
CA LYS A 120 13.16 -12.90 3.28
C LYS A 120 14.26 -13.66 2.53
N ASN A 121 13.86 -14.51 1.59
CA ASN A 121 14.79 -15.25 0.72
C ASN A 121 15.43 -14.38 -0.37
N GLY A 122 14.97 -13.13 -0.56
CA GLY A 122 15.46 -12.24 -1.61
C GLY A 122 14.96 -12.58 -3.01
N SER A 123 13.96 -13.47 -3.15
CA SER A 123 13.37 -13.85 -4.45
C SER A 123 12.39 -12.81 -5.00
N ILE A 124 11.89 -11.92 -4.13
CA ILE A 124 10.95 -10.84 -4.46
C ILE A 124 11.61 -9.50 -4.13
N GLY A 125 11.49 -8.53 -5.05
CA GLY A 125 11.98 -7.17 -4.83
C GLY A 125 11.17 -6.37 -3.80
N GLU A 126 11.83 -5.39 -3.18
CA GLU A 126 11.23 -4.47 -2.20
C GLU A 126 9.97 -3.78 -2.73
N ASP A 127 9.98 -3.35 -4.00
CA ASP A 127 8.86 -2.67 -4.64
C ASP A 127 7.59 -3.54 -4.65
N TYR A 128 7.72 -4.84 -4.93
CA TYR A 128 6.59 -5.76 -4.94
C TYR A 128 6.08 -6.03 -3.52
N TRP A 129 6.97 -6.13 -2.54
CA TRP A 129 6.57 -6.29 -1.15
C TRP A 129 5.78 -5.06 -0.65
N GLN A 130 6.25 -3.85 -0.97
CA GLN A 130 5.52 -2.61 -0.66
C GLN A 130 4.16 -2.55 -1.38
N ARG A 131 4.10 -2.96 -2.65
CA ARG A 131 2.86 -3.09 -3.43
C ARG A 131 1.87 -4.02 -2.73
N TYR A 132 2.31 -5.19 -2.28
CA TYR A 132 1.50 -6.14 -1.54
C TYR A 132 0.94 -5.53 -0.24
N GLN A 133 1.79 -4.86 0.54
CA GLN A 133 1.35 -4.19 1.78
C GLN A 133 0.32 -3.07 1.51
N ASN A 134 0.45 -2.37 0.38
CA ASN A 134 -0.52 -1.37 -0.04
C ASN A 134 -1.87 -2.02 -0.42
N GLU A 135 -1.83 -3.07 -1.22
CA GLU A 135 -3.02 -3.82 -1.66
C GLU A 135 -3.82 -4.40 -0.50
N VAL A 136 -3.16 -4.96 0.51
CA VAL A 136 -3.83 -5.45 1.73
C VAL A 136 -4.66 -4.33 2.37
N LYS A 137 -4.09 -3.13 2.50
CA LYS A 137 -4.78 -1.97 3.08
C LYS A 137 -5.91 -1.46 2.18
N LEU A 138 -5.72 -1.44 0.87
CA LEU A 138 -6.75 -1.03 -0.09
C LEU A 138 -7.97 -1.95 -0.02
N ILE A 139 -7.77 -3.26 0.08
CA ILE A 139 -8.85 -4.24 0.20
C ILE A 139 -9.56 -4.14 1.54
N GLU A 140 -8.83 -3.91 2.64
CA GLU A 140 -9.44 -3.65 3.94
C GLU A 140 -10.30 -2.37 3.94
N LEU A 141 -9.81 -1.32 3.27
CA LEU A 141 -10.54 -0.08 3.09
C LEU A 141 -11.79 -0.29 2.23
N GLU A 142 -11.68 -1.01 1.11
CA GLU A 142 -12.82 -1.35 0.25
C GLU A 142 -13.87 -2.17 1.00
N PHE A 143 -13.46 -3.17 1.78
CA PHE A 143 -14.36 -3.94 2.62
C PHE A 143 -15.07 -3.07 3.65
N LYS A 144 -14.35 -2.15 4.31
CA LYS A 144 -14.93 -1.18 5.24
C LYS A 144 -15.94 -0.27 4.56
N GLN A 145 -15.68 0.20 3.34
CA GLN A 145 -16.62 0.99 2.56
C GLN A 145 -17.90 0.22 2.25
N THR A 146 -17.80 -1.07 1.88
CA THR A 146 -19.00 -1.90 1.60
C THR A 146 -19.87 -2.08 2.85
N ILE A 147 -19.24 -2.17 4.03
CA ILE A 147 -19.89 -2.25 5.33
C ILE A 147 -20.62 -0.94 5.65
N GLN A 148 -19.95 0.20 5.43
CA GLN A 148 -20.55 1.52 5.67
C GLN A 148 -21.73 1.75 4.74
N GLU A 149 -21.58 1.41 3.45
CA GLU A 149 -22.64 1.54 2.45
C GLU A 149 -23.81 0.59 2.73
N ALA A 150 -23.57 -0.60 3.28
CA ALA A 150 -24.65 -1.50 3.71
C ALA A 150 -25.48 -0.88 4.86
N GLU A 151 -24.83 -0.24 5.83
CA GLU A 151 -25.52 0.44 6.94
C GLU A 151 -26.29 1.68 6.45
N GLU A 152 -25.75 2.41 5.47
CA GLU A 152 -26.43 3.55 4.82
C GLU A 152 -27.71 3.13 4.08
N ILE A 153 -27.69 1.99 3.39
CA ILE A 153 -28.85 1.48 2.66
C ILE A 153 -29.93 0.97 3.63
N GLN A 154 -29.53 0.24 4.67
CA GLN A 154 -30.48 -0.32 5.63
C GLN A 154 -29.83 -0.40 7.03
N PRO A 155 -30.32 0.40 8.00
CA PRO A 155 -29.81 0.38 9.36
C PRO A 155 -29.91 -1.01 10.00
N GLY A 156 -28.82 -1.48 10.63
CA GLY A 156 -28.74 -2.79 11.26
C GLY A 156 -28.51 -3.97 10.31
N TRP A 157 -28.29 -3.74 9.01
CA TRP A 157 -28.00 -4.81 8.06
C TRP A 157 -26.57 -5.34 8.16
N LEU A 158 -25.65 -4.58 8.77
CA LEU A 158 -24.21 -4.87 8.80
C LEU A 158 -23.84 -6.31 9.20
N GLN A 159 -24.36 -6.79 10.34
CA GLN A 159 -23.97 -8.10 10.86
C GLN A 159 -24.40 -9.24 9.92
N MET A 160 -25.62 -9.16 9.39
CA MET A 160 -26.14 -10.13 8.44
C MET A 160 -25.43 -10.02 7.08
N PHE A 161 -25.12 -8.80 6.63
CA PHE A 161 -24.43 -8.53 5.37
C PHE A 161 -23.10 -9.28 5.27
N VAL A 162 -22.25 -9.20 6.30
CA VAL A 162 -20.93 -9.85 6.28
C VAL A 162 -21.04 -11.38 6.23
N VAL A 163 -21.99 -11.96 6.97
CA VAL A 163 -22.23 -13.42 6.96
C VAL A 163 -22.71 -13.87 5.59
N VAL A 164 -23.72 -13.20 5.03
CA VAL A 164 -24.30 -13.54 3.72
C VAL A 164 -23.28 -13.34 2.60
N ALA A 165 -22.53 -12.24 2.60
CA ALA A 165 -21.49 -11.98 1.60
C ALA A 165 -20.38 -13.05 1.62
N LYS A 166 -20.01 -13.55 2.80
CA LYS A 166 -19.06 -14.66 2.96
C LYS A 166 -19.62 -15.97 2.39
N GLU A 167 -20.88 -16.30 2.65
CA GLU A 167 -21.53 -17.48 2.09
C GLU A 167 -21.65 -17.41 0.56
N ILE A 168 -22.04 -16.25 0.03
CA ILE A 168 -22.07 -15.98 -1.42
C ILE A 168 -20.68 -16.17 -2.03
N CYS A 169 -19.64 -15.63 -1.40
CA CYS A 169 -18.26 -15.81 -1.86
C CYS A 169 -17.89 -17.29 -1.99
N PHE A 170 -18.17 -18.11 -0.98
CA PHE A 170 -17.88 -19.54 -1.03
C PHE A 170 -18.74 -20.29 -2.06
N ASN A 171 -20.03 -19.96 -2.15
CA ASN A 171 -20.92 -20.55 -3.15
C ASN A 171 -20.47 -20.22 -4.58
N GLN A 172 -20.12 -18.96 -4.85
CA GLN A 172 -19.56 -18.54 -6.14
C GLN A 172 -18.25 -19.27 -6.46
N ALA A 173 -17.35 -19.41 -5.48
CA ALA A 173 -16.11 -20.16 -5.66
C ALA A 173 -16.38 -21.64 -5.99
N LEU A 174 -17.33 -22.27 -5.29
CA LEU A 174 -17.76 -23.65 -5.55
C LEU A 174 -18.36 -23.80 -6.95
N ALA A 175 -19.28 -22.92 -7.33
CA ALA A 175 -19.92 -22.92 -8.65
C ALA A 175 -18.90 -22.75 -9.79
N ARG A 176 -17.95 -21.81 -9.65
CA ARG A 176 -16.84 -21.62 -10.61
C ARG A 176 -16.03 -22.91 -10.77
N ARG A 177 -15.70 -23.59 -9.66
CA ARG A 177 -14.97 -24.86 -9.68
C ARG A 177 -15.79 -25.98 -10.30
N TYR A 178 -17.06 -26.11 -9.95
CA TYR A 178 -17.95 -27.11 -10.52
C TYR A 178 -18.07 -26.97 -12.04
N ASN A 179 -18.35 -25.76 -12.54
CA ASN A 179 -18.45 -25.48 -13.97
C ASN A 179 -17.11 -25.73 -14.70
N SER A 180 -15.97 -25.50 -14.04
CA SER A 180 -14.65 -25.79 -14.61
C SER A 180 -14.38 -27.29 -14.83
N ILE A 181 -15.03 -28.18 -14.07
CA ILE A 181 -14.86 -29.64 -14.21
C ILE A 181 -15.42 -30.09 -15.57
N LEU A 182 -16.60 -29.59 -15.94
CA LEU A 182 -17.23 -29.93 -17.21
C LEU A 182 -16.40 -29.42 -18.41
N LYS A 183 -15.86 -28.20 -18.31
CA LYS A 183 -14.92 -27.67 -19.31
C LYS A 183 -13.66 -28.51 -19.42
N ARG A 184 -13.05 -28.88 -18.28
CA ARG A 184 -11.84 -29.74 -18.23
C ARG A 184 -12.08 -31.12 -18.81
N LYS A 185 -13.27 -31.72 -18.61
CA LYS A 185 -13.63 -33.00 -19.23
C LYS A 185 -13.51 -32.93 -20.76
N LYS A 186 -14.02 -31.87 -21.39
CA LYS A 186 -13.95 -31.69 -22.85
C LYS A 186 -12.51 -31.54 -23.33
N VAL A 187 -11.75 -30.65 -22.69
CA VAL A 187 -10.32 -30.45 -23.00
C VAL A 187 -9.52 -31.75 -22.86
N CYS A 188 -9.77 -32.52 -21.81
CA CYS A 188 -9.09 -33.80 -21.58
C CYS A 188 -9.44 -34.85 -22.64
N ALA A 189 -10.70 -34.92 -23.06
CA ALA A 189 -11.12 -35.84 -24.12
C ALA A 189 -10.49 -35.50 -25.47
N GLU A 190 -10.34 -34.21 -25.78
CA GLU A 190 -9.64 -33.73 -26.98
C GLU A 190 -8.14 -34.02 -26.92
N GLU A 191 -7.48 -33.67 -25.81
CA GLU A 191 -6.02 -33.82 -25.63
C GLU A 191 -5.58 -35.29 -25.65
N TRP A 192 -6.41 -36.20 -25.13
CA TRP A 192 -6.12 -37.63 -25.07
C TRP A 192 -6.80 -38.43 -26.20
N GLU A 193 -7.37 -37.73 -27.19
CA GLU A 193 -8.07 -38.32 -28.35
C GLU A 193 -9.12 -39.39 -27.96
N LEU A 194 -9.76 -39.21 -26.80
CA LEU A 194 -10.70 -40.19 -26.26
C LEU A 194 -12.03 -40.12 -27.00
N LYS A 195 -12.38 -41.23 -27.66
CA LYS A 195 -13.72 -41.44 -28.22
C LYS A 195 -14.66 -41.88 -27.10
N LEU A 196 -15.39 -40.93 -26.53
CA LEU A 196 -16.38 -41.21 -25.50
C LEU A 196 -17.76 -41.42 -26.14
N ASP A 197 -18.42 -42.53 -25.80
CA ASP A 197 -19.84 -42.74 -26.08
C ASP A 197 -20.70 -41.76 -25.25
N ASN A 198 -21.96 -41.59 -25.63
CA ASN A 198 -22.96 -40.76 -24.92
C ASN A 198 -23.14 -41.20 -23.45
N ASN A 199 -22.85 -42.47 -23.14
CA ASN A 199 -22.85 -43.03 -21.79
C ASN A 199 -21.55 -42.74 -21.01
N GLY A 200 -20.58 -42.05 -21.60
CA GLY A 200 -19.29 -41.72 -21.00
C GLY A 200 -18.30 -42.88 -20.94
N LYS A 201 -18.53 -43.96 -21.67
CA LYS A 201 -17.58 -45.08 -21.82
C LYS A 201 -16.62 -44.82 -22.97
N LEU A 202 -15.40 -45.32 -22.86
CA LEU A 202 -14.43 -45.32 -23.95
C LEU A 202 -14.88 -46.30 -25.03
N ILE A 203 -14.86 -45.84 -26.27
CA ILE A 203 -15.03 -46.66 -27.46
C ILE A 203 -13.62 -47.11 -27.86
N GLU A 204 -13.40 -48.42 -27.90
CA GLU A 204 -12.16 -49.03 -28.44
C GLU A 204 -11.96 -48.67 -29.92
#